data_AF-A0A417FQ65-F1
#
_entry.id   AF-A0A417FQ65-F1
#
_cell.length_a   1.000
_cell.length_b   1.000
_cell.length_c   1.000
_cell.angle_alpha   90.00
_cell.angle_beta   90.00
_cell.angle_gamma   90.00
#
_symmetry.space_group_name_H-M   'P 1'
#
loop_
_entity.id
_entity.type
_entity.pdbx_description
1 polymer ?
#
loop_
_entity_poly.entity_id
_entity_poly.type
_entity_poly.pdbx_seq_one_letter_code
_entity_poly.pdbx_strand_id
1 'polypeptide(L)'
;MGTILRPELSKKNPYWIEKHRYYELKHFCLQYSIWKQAYNSLGGLSSRQTDLVTCSSKYNMSNPTERIAIIRSFYSDRMNMIEKTAKETDNELHKYIIIGVTENVSYDTLRVRYDIPCCKDVYYDRYRRFFWLLNKVRG
;
A
#
# COMPACT_ATOMS: atom_id res chain seq x y z
N MET A 1 9.12 9.76 18.37
CA MET A 1 7.74 10.25 18.61
C MET A 1 7.18 10.76 17.29
N GLY A 2 6.51 9.91 16.50
CA GLY A 2 5.97 10.31 15.20
C GLY A 2 4.82 11.30 15.36
N THR A 3 4.80 12.37 14.57
CA THR A 3 3.68 13.31 14.55
C THR A 3 2.38 12.56 14.26
N ILE A 4 1.46 12.53 15.22
CA ILE A 4 0.12 11.96 15.05
C ILE A 4 -0.59 12.81 14.00
N LEU A 5 -0.55 12.37 12.74
CA LEU A 5 -1.33 12.97 11.67
C LEU A 5 -2.79 12.97 12.07
N ARG A 6 -3.40 14.17 12.12
CA ARG A 6 -4.82 14.30 12.44
C ARG A 6 -5.64 13.69 11.29
N PRO A 7 -6.46 12.66 11.57
CA PRO A 7 -7.31 12.05 10.55
C PRO A 7 -8.48 12.96 10.16
N GLU A 8 -8.90 13.83 11.07
CA GLU A 8 -10.02 14.75 10.85
C GLU A 8 -9.55 15.97 10.04
N LEU A 9 -10.07 16.11 8.82
CA LEU A 9 -9.95 17.31 8.01
C LEU A 9 -11.24 18.13 8.07
N SER A 10 -11.11 19.44 7.89
CA SER A 10 -12.28 20.30 7.68
C SER A 10 -13.02 19.87 6.42
N LYS A 11 -14.36 19.87 6.45
CA LYS A 11 -15.21 19.58 5.29
C LYS A 11 -14.96 20.52 4.09
N LYS A 12 -14.37 21.69 4.35
CA LYS A 12 -14.00 22.68 3.31
C LYS A 12 -12.70 22.32 2.58
N ASN A 13 -11.95 21.32 3.04
CA ASN A 13 -10.70 20.92 2.41
C ASN A 13 -10.99 20.12 1.12
N PRO A 14 -10.29 20.39 0.00
CA PRO A 14 -10.47 19.65 -1.24
C PRO A 14 -10.22 18.13 -1.10
N TYR A 15 -9.39 17.72 -0.14
CA TYR A 15 -9.04 16.33 0.13
C TYR A 15 -9.78 15.75 1.34
N TRP A 16 -10.98 16.26 1.63
CA TRP A 16 -11.78 15.74 2.73
C TRP A 16 -12.21 14.28 2.49
N ILE A 17 -12.01 13.46 3.52
CA ILE A 17 -12.41 12.04 3.57
C ILE A 17 -12.99 11.80 4.95
N GLU A 18 -13.98 10.92 5.06
CA GLU A 18 -14.51 10.48 6.34
C GLU A 18 -13.40 9.81 7.19
N LYS A 19 -13.39 10.08 8.49
CA LYS A 19 -12.40 9.54 9.43
C LYS A 19 -12.21 8.02 9.31
N HIS A 20 -13.31 7.26 9.34
CA HIS A 20 -13.25 5.80 9.28
C HIS A 20 -12.74 5.30 7.93
N ARG A 21 -13.15 5.97 6.84
CA ARG A 21 -12.65 5.69 5.50
C ARG A 21 -11.16 5.97 5.38
N TYR A 22 -10.65 7.04 5.98
CA TYR A 22 -9.21 7.30 6.05
C TYR A 22 -8.46 6.19 6.78
N TYR A 23 -8.96 5.71 7.93
CA TYR A 23 -8.33 4.60 8.65
C TYR A 23 -8.35 3.30 7.86
N GLU A 24 -9.47 2.98 7.19
CA GLU A 24 -9.57 1.83 6.28
C GLU A 24 -8.46 1.88 5.23
N LEU A 25 -8.31 3.01 4.54
CA LEU A 25 -7.27 3.20 3.51
C LEU A 25 -5.86 3.18 4.08
N LYS A 26 -5.66 3.72 5.29
CA LYS A 26 -4.36 3.67 5.98
C LYS A 26 -3.97 2.23 6.29
N HIS A 27 -4.88 1.45 6.86
CA HIS A 27 -4.64 0.03 7.15
C HIS A 27 -4.45 -0.79 5.88
N PHE A 28 -5.17 -0.45 4.80
CA PHE A 28 -4.93 -1.03 3.48
C PHE A 28 -3.50 -0.80 2.99
N CYS A 29 -2.95 0.40 3.14
CA CYS A 29 -1.56 0.69 2.74
C CYS A 29 -0.53 -0.05 3.63
N LEU A 30 -0.80 -0.18 4.92
CA LEU A 30 0.06 -0.92 5.86
C LEU A 30 0.18 -2.41 5.51
N GLN A 31 -0.83 -2.99 4.85
CA GLN A 31 -0.81 -4.38 4.38
C GLN A 31 0.14 -4.61 3.20
N TYR A 32 0.67 -3.56 2.56
CA TYR A 32 1.55 -3.68 1.40
C TYR A 32 2.79 -4.53 1.68
N SER A 33 3.41 -4.41 2.85
CA SER A 33 4.58 -5.20 3.22
C SER A 33 4.27 -6.70 3.28
N ILE A 34 3.10 -7.06 3.81
CA ILE A 34 2.59 -8.44 3.89
C ILE A 34 2.34 -8.98 2.48
N TRP A 35 1.71 -8.21 1.60
CA TRP A 35 1.48 -8.62 0.21
C TRP A 35 2.78 -8.79 -0.56
N LYS A 36 3.75 -7.90 -0.37
CA LYS A 36 5.06 -7.99 -1.01
C LYS A 36 5.81 -9.24 -0.56
N GLN A 37 5.78 -9.55 0.74
CA GLN A 37 6.36 -10.79 1.27
C GLN A 37 5.66 -12.03 0.71
N ALA A 38 4.32 -12.07 0.72
CA ALA A 38 3.54 -13.18 0.18
C ALA A 38 3.75 -13.35 -1.33
N TYR A 39 3.82 -12.26 -2.09
CA TYR A 39 4.10 -12.29 -3.52
C TYR A 39 5.49 -12.86 -3.82
N ASN A 40 6.49 -12.47 -3.03
CA ASN A 40 7.86 -12.98 -3.17
C ASN A 40 7.96 -14.46 -2.74
N SER A 41 7.28 -14.88 -1.67
CA SER A 41 7.26 -16.26 -1.21
C SER A 41 6.55 -17.22 -2.17
N LEU A 42 5.63 -16.70 -2.99
CA LEU A 42 4.98 -17.45 -4.06
C LEU A 42 5.81 -17.48 -5.36
N GLY A 43 6.77 -16.56 -5.51
CA GLY A 43 7.64 -16.45 -6.68
C GLY A 43 8.92 -17.28 -6.53
N GLY A 44 9.48 -17.31 -5.32
CA GLY A 44 10.41 -18.36 -4.96
C GLY A 44 9.61 -19.65 -4.77
N LEU A 45 10.06 -20.76 -5.34
CA LEU A 45 9.57 -22.13 -5.10
C LEU A 45 8.68 -22.78 -6.19
N SER A 46 9.24 -22.91 -7.40
CA SER A 46 9.33 -24.25 -8.02
C SER A 46 10.08 -25.27 -7.14
N SER A 47 10.80 -24.84 -6.09
CA SER A 47 11.73 -25.65 -5.29
C SER A 47 11.30 -26.07 -3.86
N ARG A 48 10.06 -25.84 -3.41
CA ARG A 48 9.52 -26.51 -2.19
C ARG A 48 8.06 -26.85 -2.40
N GLN A 49 7.86 -27.91 -3.16
CA GLN A 49 6.58 -28.63 -3.25
C GLN A 49 6.16 -29.28 -1.91
N THR A 50 6.89 -29.06 -0.81
CA THR A 50 6.79 -29.86 0.41
C THR A 50 5.84 -29.30 1.48
N ASP A 51 5.47 -28.02 1.45
CA ASP A 51 4.57 -27.45 2.48
C ASP A 51 3.09 -27.41 2.03
N LEU A 52 2.80 -27.93 0.84
CA LEU A 52 1.45 -27.95 0.24
C LEU A 52 0.56 -29.10 0.74
N VAL A 53 0.89 -29.73 1.87
CA VAL A 53 0.12 -30.87 2.42
C VAL A 53 -0.96 -30.43 3.42
N THR A 54 -0.92 -29.21 3.96
CA THR A 54 -1.91 -28.78 4.98
C THR A 54 -3.18 -28.14 4.39
N CYS A 55 -3.29 -28.01 3.07
CA CYS A 55 -4.50 -27.50 2.40
C CYS A 55 -5.23 -28.61 1.61
N SER A 56 -5.42 -29.77 2.24
CA SER A 56 -6.29 -30.80 1.69
C SER A 56 -7.73 -30.58 2.15
N SER A 57 -8.66 -30.82 1.21
CA SER A 57 -10.10 -30.95 1.37
C SER A 57 -10.92 -29.65 1.32
N LYS A 58 -11.34 -29.28 0.09
CA LYS A 58 -12.78 -29.10 -0.26
C LYS A 58 -13.04 -28.57 -1.67
N TYR A 59 -12.03 -28.18 -2.44
CA TYR A 59 -12.24 -27.71 -3.81
C TYR A 59 -11.28 -28.41 -4.78
N ASN A 60 -11.83 -29.27 -5.64
CA ASN A 60 -11.16 -29.83 -6.81
C ASN A 60 -10.89 -28.71 -7.83
N MET A 61 -9.87 -27.88 -7.56
CA MET A 61 -9.37 -26.89 -8.50
C MET A 61 -8.07 -27.44 -9.09
N SER A 62 -8.13 -27.83 -10.37
CA SER A 62 -7.04 -28.47 -11.10
C SER A 62 -5.85 -27.52 -11.26
N ASN A 63 -4.69 -27.94 -10.76
CA ASN A 63 -3.36 -27.33 -10.86
C ASN A 63 -2.96 -26.32 -9.75
N PRO A 64 -1.93 -26.66 -8.93
CA PRO A 64 -1.37 -25.74 -7.93
C PRO A 64 -0.80 -24.47 -8.58
N THR A 65 -0.33 -24.57 -9.83
CA THR A 65 0.15 -23.43 -10.63
C THR A 65 -0.94 -22.40 -10.89
N GLU A 66 -2.17 -22.82 -11.20
CA GLU A 66 -3.29 -21.91 -11.43
C GLU A 66 -3.63 -21.14 -10.15
N ARG A 67 -3.67 -21.84 -9.01
CA ARG A 67 -3.90 -21.20 -7.70
C ARG A 67 -2.83 -20.17 -7.37
N ILE A 68 -1.55 -20.50 -7.57
CA ILE A 68 -0.43 -19.58 -7.35
C ILE A 68 -0.57 -18.36 -8.27
N ALA A 69 -0.92 -18.56 -9.55
CA ALA A 69 -1.12 -17.47 -10.50
C ALA A 69 -2.25 -16.52 -10.06
N ILE A 70 -3.41 -17.06 -9.65
CA ILE A 70 -4.56 -16.28 -9.15
C ILE A 70 -4.18 -15.48 -7.89
N ILE A 71 -3.46 -16.09 -6.95
CA ILE A 71 -3.05 -15.40 -5.72
C ILE A 71 -2.02 -14.31 -6.03
N ARG A 72 -1.08 -14.58 -6.93
CA ARG A 72 -0.08 -13.60 -7.37
C ARG A 72 -0.71 -12.40 -8.07
N SER A 73 -1.66 -12.63 -8.99
CA SER A 73 -2.36 -11.54 -9.67
C SER A 73 -3.13 -10.67 -8.67
N PHE A 74 -3.82 -11.31 -7.71
CA PHE A 74 -4.54 -10.63 -6.65
C PHE A 74 -3.67 -9.69 -5.79
N TYR A 75 -2.45 -10.11 -5.44
CA TYR A 75 -1.51 -9.24 -4.71
C TYR A 75 -0.89 -8.18 -5.61
N SER A 76 -0.51 -8.53 -6.84
CA SER A 76 0.05 -7.55 -7.78
C SER A 76 -0.92 -6.43 -8.10
N ASP A 77 -2.21 -6.73 -8.26
CA ASP A 77 -3.22 -5.72 -8.58
C ASP A 77 -3.35 -4.67 -7.48
N ARG A 78 -3.28 -5.08 -6.21
CA ARG A 78 -3.31 -4.16 -5.06
C ARG A 78 -2.03 -3.34 -4.93
N MET A 79 -0.87 -3.98 -5.09
CA MET A 79 0.40 -3.27 -5.06
C MET A 79 0.47 -2.23 -6.19
N ASN A 80 0.08 -2.63 -7.40
CA ASN A 80 -0.03 -1.75 -8.57
C ASN A 80 -0.99 -0.59 -8.34
N MET A 81 -2.11 -0.81 -7.65
CA MET A 81 -3.06 0.26 -7.33
C MET A 81 -2.42 1.36 -6.46
N ILE A 82 -1.65 0.96 -5.43
CA ILE A 82 -0.94 1.90 -4.55
C ILE A 82 0.17 2.63 -5.33
N GLU A 83 0.93 1.91 -6.15
CA GLU A 83 2.01 2.50 -6.94
C GLU A 83 1.51 3.47 -8.01
N LYS A 84 0.42 3.12 -8.72
CA LYS A 84 -0.23 4.00 -9.71
C LYS A 84 -0.78 5.25 -9.06
N THR A 85 -1.53 5.11 -7.97
CA THR A 85 -2.09 6.26 -7.24
C THR A 85 -1.00 7.18 -6.69
N ALA A 86 0.12 6.63 -6.19
CA ALA A 86 1.28 7.43 -5.79
C ALA A 86 1.96 8.14 -6.98
N LYS A 87 1.97 7.52 -8.16
CA LYS A 87 2.52 8.16 -9.38
C LYS A 87 1.61 9.26 -9.91
N GLU A 88 0.29 9.11 -9.79
CA GLU A 88 -0.71 10.11 -10.17
C GLU A 88 -0.74 11.33 -9.25
N THR A 89 -0.38 11.17 -7.97
CA THR A 89 -0.27 12.32 -7.06
C THR A 89 0.90 13.22 -7.45
N ASP A 90 2.07 12.62 -7.65
CA ASP A 90 3.31 13.32 -7.94
C ASP A 90 4.38 12.36 -8.48
N ASN A 91 4.87 12.62 -9.69
CA ASN A 91 5.85 11.73 -10.33
C ASN A 91 7.24 11.81 -9.69
N GLU A 92 7.58 12.87 -8.96
CA GLU A 92 8.86 12.99 -8.26
C GLU A 92 8.77 12.45 -6.84
N LEU A 93 7.67 12.77 -6.15
CA LEU A 93 7.48 12.41 -4.75
C LEU A 93 6.88 11.01 -4.50
N HIS A 94 6.41 10.31 -5.55
CA HIS A 94 5.75 8.99 -5.42
C HIS A 94 6.52 8.00 -4.55
N LYS A 95 7.86 7.91 -4.71
CA LYS A 95 8.69 6.96 -3.96
C LYS A 95 8.62 7.21 -2.46
N TYR A 96 8.70 8.47 -2.06
CA TYR A 96 8.63 8.88 -0.67
C TYR A 96 7.24 8.72 -0.09
N ILE A 97 6.19 8.98 -0.89
CA ILE A 97 4.80 8.76 -0.49
C ILE A 97 4.57 7.27 -0.21
N ILE A 98 5.02 6.37 -1.09
CA ILE A 98 4.90 4.92 -0.90
C ILE A 98 5.57 4.50 0.41
N ILE A 99 6.80 4.93 0.68
CA ILE A 99 7.49 4.62 1.93
C ILE A 99 6.70 5.16 3.13
N GLY A 100 6.25 6.42 3.04
CA GLY A 100 5.48 7.07 4.09
C GLY A 100 4.18 6.34 4.44
N VAL A 101 3.41 5.88 3.44
CA VAL A 101 2.11 5.21 3.66
C VAL A 101 2.25 3.74 4.03
N THR A 102 3.28 3.05 3.54
CA THR A 102 3.47 1.60 3.78
C THR A 102 4.19 1.32 5.09
N GLU A 103 5.19 2.13 5.44
CA GLU A 103 5.99 1.98 6.67
C GLU A 103 5.52 2.92 7.80
N ASN A 104 4.52 3.78 7.54
CA ASN A 104 4.00 4.77 8.49
C ASN A 104 5.12 5.68 9.06
N VAL A 105 6.01 6.11 8.16
CA VAL A 105 7.20 6.90 8.46
C VAL A 105 6.84 8.39 8.44
N SER A 106 7.33 9.13 9.44
CA SER A 106 7.12 10.59 9.53
C SER A 106 8.03 11.36 8.57
N TYR A 107 7.68 12.62 8.26
CA TYR A 107 8.52 13.48 7.43
C TYR A 107 9.97 13.61 7.95
N ASP A 108 10.16 13.73 9.27
CA ASP A 108 11.51 13.93 9.85
C ASP A 108 12.41 12.71 9.59
N THR A 109 11.86 11.50 9.74
CA THR A 109 12.54 10.25 9.40
C THR A 109 12.81 10.11 7.90
N LEU A 110 11.90 10.59 7.05
CA LEU A 110 12.12 10.58 5.60
C LEU A 110 13.24 11.54 5.19
N ARG A 111 13.28 12.73 5.79
CA ARG A 111 14.31 13.74 5.55
C ARG A 111 15.70 13.21 5.93
N VAL A 112 15.82 12.56 7.10
CA VAL A 112 17.11 12.04 7.58
C VAL A 112 17.61 10.85 6.77
N ARG A 113 16.72 9.93 6.37
CA ARG A 113 17.14 8.67 5.70
C ARG A 113 17.22 8.77 4.18
N TYR A 114 16.34 9.54 3.57
CA TYR A 114 16.14 9.54 2.13
C TYR A 114 16.34 10.91 1.47
N ASP A 115 16.77 11.92 2.23
CA ASP A 115 17.09 13.28 1.77
C ASP A 115 16.01 13.87 0.84
N ILE A 116 14.78 13.94 1.37
CA ILE A 116 13.63 14.46 0.62
C ILE A 116 13.87 15.91 0.16
N PRO A 117 13.66 16.22 -1.13
CA PRO A 117 13.91 17.56 -1.69
C PRO A 117 12.80 18.58 -1.39
N CYS A 118 11.70 18.19 -0.74
CA CYS A 118 10.53 19.04 -0.52
C CYS A 118 10.31 19.37 0.96
N CYS A 119 9.57 20.45 1.21
CA CYS A 119 9.21 20.89 2.56
C CYS A 119 8.14 20.00 3.19
N LYS A 120 8.05 20.02 4.52
CA LYS A 120 7.05 19.28 5.32
C LYS A 120 5.61 19.52 4.87
N ASP A 121 5.26 20.77 4.55
CA ASP A 121 3.90 21.14 4.16
C ASP A 121 3.54 20.58 2.78
N VAL A 122 4.47 20.66 1.82
CA VAL A 122 4.30 20.11 0.47
C VAL A 122 4.14 18.60 0.55
N TYR A 123 4.96 17.92 1.36
CA TYR A 123 4.86 16.48 1.56
C TYR A 123 3.48 16.08 2.11
N TYR A 124 3.02 16.72 3.19
CA TYR A 124 1.73 16.35 3.80
C TYR A 124 0.52 16.76 2.97
N ASP A 125 0.63 17.78 2.13
CA ASP A 125 -0.39 18.10 1.12
C ASP A 125 -0.52 16.96 0.10
N ARG A 126 0.59 16.51 -0.49
CA ARG A 126 0.62 15.37 -1.42
C ARG A 126 0.18 14.07 -0.75
N TYR A 127 0.55 13.87 0.50
CA TYR A 127 0.12 12.73 1.30
C TYR A 127 -1.41 12.70 1.46
N ARG A 128 -2.07 13.84 1.71
CA ARG A 128 -3.55 13.90 1.77
C ARG A 128 -4.18 13.66 0.39
N ARG A 129 -3.61 14.26 -0.66
CA ARG A 129 -4.05 14.04 -2.05
C ARG A 129 -3.97 12.57 -2.43
N PHE A 130 -2.96 11.83 -1.96
CA PHE A 130 -2.84 10.38 -2.16
C PHE A 130 -4.04 9.62 -1.62
N PHE A 131 -4.40 9.83 -0.35
CA PHE A 131 -5.57 9.13 0.22
C PHE A 131 -6.87 9.50 -0.48
N TRP A 132 -6.99 10.75 -0.95
CA TRP A 132 -8.16 11.18 -1.70
C TRP A 132 -8.26 10.50 -3.08
N LEU A 133 -7.15 10.36 -3.80
CA LEU A 133 -7.11 9.61 -5.06
C LEU A 133 -7.35 8.12 -4.82
N LEU A 134 -6.72 7.53 -3.81
CA LEU A 134 -6.92 6.12 -3.47
C LEU A 134 -8.38 5.83 -3.08
N ASN A 135 -9.04 6.75 -2.39
CA ASN A 135 -10.47 6.64 -2.07
C ASN A 135 -11.33 6.58 -3.34
N LYS A 136 -10.98 7.35 -4.39
CA LYS A 136 -11.69 7.35 -5.67
C LYS A 136 -11.42 6.13 -6.53
N VAL A 137 -10.23 5.54 -6.42
CA VAL A 137 -9.89 4.33 -7.18
C VAL A 137 -10.54 3.09 -6.54
N ARG A 138 -10.76 3.10 -5.23
CA ARG A 138 -11.40 1.99 -4.48
C ARG A 138 -12.92 2.10 -4.33
N GLY A 139 -13.48 3.32 -4.36
CA GLY A 139 -14.89 3.60 -4.12
C GLY A 139 -15.64 3.78 -5.43
#